data_AF-A0A433PXW7-F1
#
_entry.id   AF-A0A433PXW7-F1
#
_cell.length_a   1.000
_cell.length_b   1.000
_cell.length_c   1.000
_cell.angle_alpha   90.00
_cell.angle_beta   90.00
_cell.angle_gamma   90.00
#
_symmetry.space_group_name_H-M   'P 1'
#
loop_
_entity.id
_entity.type
_entity.pdbx_description
1 polymer ?
#
loop_
_entity_poly.entity_id
_entity_poly.type
_entity_poly.pdbx_seq_one_letter_code
_entity_poly.pdbx_strand_id
1 'polypeptide(L)'
;MGCDVVSCVHLTVRPTRMILSKPVIAAVSGYAVAGGLELACWCDIRVADETALFGVFCRLRGVPLIDGGTIRLPKLIGRSAAMDMILTGRSVTAQEAHSFRLVNLLATPPETALAAANMLASHPQRCMRSDRRSVYDVDSERGAMQREFELGMEVLKSQEFRDRVTDFLARDGRSKRMGLIAAKNKSSL
;
A
#
# COMPACT_ATOMS: atom_id res chain seq x y z
N MET A 1 -13.21 -20.94 6.31
CA MET A 1 -12.44 -20.22 5.27
C MET A 1 -11.69 -19.12 5.98
N GLY A 2 -10.46 -19.40 6.40
CA GLY A 2 -9.65 -18.52 7.25
C GLY A 2 -9.15 -17.30 6.49
N CYS A 3 -9.29 -16.13 7.09
CA CYS A 3 -8.65 -14.90 6.64
C CYS A 3 -7.13 -15.01 6.88
N ASP A 4 -6.40 -15.57 5.92
CA ASP A 4 -4.93 -15.51 5.90
C ASP A 4 -4.50 -14.09 5.46
N VAL A 5 -4.56 -13.15 6.41
CA VAL A 5 -4.19 -11.74 6.19
C VAL A 5 -2.72 -11.46 6.56
N VAL A 6 -2.01 -12.40 7.18
CA VAL A 6 -0.64 -12.21 7.65
C VAL A 6 0.24 -13.35 7.14
N SER A 7 1.05 -13.07 6.10
CA SER A 7 2.09 -14.02 5.68
C SER A 7 3.28 -13.88 6.63
N CYS A 8 3.47 -14.88 7.48
CA CYS A 8 4.67 -15.05 8.29
C CYS A 8 5.78 -15.54 7.33
N VAL A 9 6.72 -14.67 6.94
CA VAL A 9 7.79 -15.05 6.00
C VAL A 9 8.93 -15.72 6.78
N HIS A 10 9.21 -16.98 6.44
CA HIS A 10 10.30 -17.78 6.98
C HIS A 10 11.67 -17.17 6.61
N LEU A 11 12.58 -17.05 7.58
CA LEU A 11 13.87 -16.31 7.49
C LEU A 11 14.85 -16.77 6.39
N THR A 12 14.60 -17.88 5.70
CA THR A 12 15.47 -18.41 4.64
C THR A 12 15.33 -17.68 3.29
N VAL A 13 14.20 -16.99 3.05
CA VAL A 13 13.98 -16.17 1.85
C VAL A 13 13.98 -14.70 2.29
N ARG A 14 14.87 -13.86 1.73
CA ARG A 14 14.86 -12.40 2.00
C ARG A 14 13.55 -11.80 1.47
N PRO A 15 12.54 -11.47 2.32
CA PRO A 15 11.23 -11.00 1.86
C PRO A 15 11.33 -9.74 1.01
N THR A 16 12.36 -8.94 1.27
CA THR A 16 12.71 -7.69 0.60
C THR A 16 12.91 -7.82 -0.92
N ARG A 17 13.02 -9.03 -1.47
CA ARG A 17 13.09 -9.27 -2.93
C ARG A 17 11.79 -9.80 -3.53
N MET A 18 10.79 -10.10 -2.71
CA MET A 18 9.51 -10.62 -3.17
C MET A 18 8.56 -9.47 -3.52
N ILE A 19 7.75 -9.66 -4.57
CA ILE A 19 6.55 -8.84 -4.82
C ILE A 19 5.36 -9.71 -4.45
N LEU A 20 4.80 -9.47 -3.26
CA LEU A 20 3.61 -10.20 -2.80
C LEU A 20 2.36 -9.75 -3.56
N SER A 21 1.35 -10.62 -3.64
CA SER A 21 0.06 -10.31 -4.28
C SER A 21 -0.93 -9.59 -3.36
N LYS A 22 -0.61 -9.45 -2.07
CA LYS A 22 -1.43 -8.80 -1.04
C LYS A 22 -0.67 -7.62 -0.41
N PRO A 23 -1.36 -6.56 0.05
CA PRO A 23 -0.74 -5.46 0.79
C PRO A 23 -0.08 -5.92 2.09
N VAL A 24 0.99 -5.23 2.49
CA VAL A 24 1.73 -5.45 3.74
C VAL A 24 1.82 -4.16 4.54
N ILE A 25 1.50 -4.23 5.83
CA ILE A 25 1.57 -3.09 6.76
C ILE A 25 2.68 -3.34 7.77
N ALA A 26 3.65 -2.43 7.86
CA ALA A 26 4.63 -2.41 8.94
C ALA A 26 4.03 -1.74 10.18
N ALA A 27 4.03 -2.45 11.30
CA ALA A 27 3.81 -1.91 12.63
C ALA A 27 5.17 -1.73 13.31
N VAL A 28 5.57 -0.49 13.58
CA VAL A 28 6.92 -0.16 14.06
C VAL A 28 6.86 0.44 15.45
N SER A 29 7.43 -0.27 16.42
CA SER A 29 7.71 0.22 17.78
C SER A 29 9.21 0.09 18.03
N GLY A 30 9.85 1.17 18.49
CA GLY A 30 11.31 1.22 18.63
C GLY A 30 12.07 1.28 17.31
N TYR A 31 13.13 0.49 17.14
CA TYR A 31 14.10 0.70 16.07
C TYR A 31 13.74 -0.01 14.76
N ALA A 32 13.53 0.76 13.69
CA ALA A 32 13.53 0.30 12.31
C ALA A 32 14.79 0.83 11.59
N VAL A 33 15.92 0.18 11.85
CA VAL A 33 17.24 0.63 11.39
C VAL A 33 17.95 -0.43 10.56
N ALA A 34 18.85 0.01 9.66
CA ALA A 34 19.58 -0.87 8.74
C ALA A 34 18.61 -1.79 7.96
N GLY A 35 18.76 -3.12 8.05
CA GLY A 35 17.85 -4.06 7.39
C GLY A 35 16.38 -3.90 7.83
N GLY A 36 16.13 -3.46 9.08
CA GLY A 36 14.78 -3.16 9.56
C GLY A 36 14.13 -1.97 8.84
N LEU A 37 14.93 -0.95 8.48
CA LEU A 37 14.48 0.15 7.63
C LEU A 37 14.15 -0.33 6.21
N GLU A 38 14.99 -1.21 5.64
CA GLU A 38 14.76 -1.77 4.31
C GLU A 38 13.49 -2.62 4.26
N LEU A 39 13.22 -3.38 5.33
CA LEU A 39 11.97 -4.13 5.49
C LEU A 39 10.76 -3.19 5.63
N ALA A 40 10.86 -2.13 6.44
CA ALA A 40 9.80 -1.14 6.56
C ALA A 40 9.50 -0.43 5.22
N CYS A 41 10.54 -0.11 4.44
CA CYS A 41 10.41 0.48 3.10
C CYS A 41 9.85 -0.51 2.06
N TRP A 42 9.96 -1.81 2.30
CA TRP A 42 9.38 -2.85 1.44
C TRP A 42 7.86 -2.99 1.67
N CYS A 43 7.37 -2.74 2.88
CA CYS A 43 5.94 -2.71 3.17
C CYS A 43 5.22 -1.58 2.41
N ASP A 44 3.92 -1.76 2.16
CA ASP A 44 3.09 -0.75 1.49
C ASP A 44 2.80 0.44 2.40
N ILE A 45 2.42 0.16 3.66
CA ILE A 45 2.02 1.14 4.67
C ILE A 45 2.90 0.97 5.92
N ARG A 46 3.29 2.08 6.54
CA ARG A 46 4.00 2.11 7.83
C ARG A 46 3.20 2.84 8.89
N VAL A 47 2.93 2.15 9.99
CA VAL A 47 2.37 2.70 11.23
C VAL A 47 3.47 2.70 12.28
N ALA A 48 3.69 3.82 12.94
CA ALA A 48 4.72 3.95 13.95
C ALA A 48 4.23 4.75 15.16
N ASP A 49 4.65 4.35 16.36
CA ASP A 49 4.47 5.15 17.58
C ASP A 49 5.61 6.17 17.75
N GLU A 50 5.47 7.03 18.75
CA GLU A 50 6.46 8.07 19.08
C GLU A 50 7.82 7.52 19.54
N THR A 51 7.90 6.26 19.95
CA THR A 51 9.16 5.62 20.34
C THR A 51 9.98 5.17 19.14
N ALA A 52 9.37 5.17 17.95
CA ALA A 52 10.00 4.63 16.77
C ALA A 52 11.15 5.51 16.25
N LEU A 53 12.27 4.86 15.91
CA LEU A 53 13.44 5.47 15.33
C LEU A 53 13.82 4.78 14.03
N PHE A 54 14.00 5.58 12.98
CA PHE A 54 14.38 5.14 11.65
C PHE A 54 15.80 5.60 11.33
N GLY A 55 16.55 4.81 10.56
CA GLY A 55 17.90 5.23 10.17
C GLY A 55 18.71 4.19 9.42
N VAL A 56 19.65 4.67 8.60
CA VAL A 56 20.60 3.83 7.84
C VAL A 56 21.81 3.54 8.72
N PHE A 57 21.61 2.90 9.88
CA PHE A 57 22.68 2.72 10.87
C PHE A 57 23.83 1.82 10.38
N CYS A 58 23.57 0.97 9.37
CA CYS A 58 24.61 0.20 8.69
C CYS A 58 25.70 1.08 8.07
N ARG A 59 25.40 2.36 7.73
CA ARG A 59 26.37 3.38 7.31
C ARG A 59 27.54 3.49 8.29
N LEU A 60 27.24 3.53 9.58
CA LEU A 60 28.24 3.71 10.65
C LEU A 60 29.13 2.49 10.85
N ARG A 61 28.80 1.36 10.21
CA ARG A 61 29.52 0.09 10.30
C ARG A 61 30.14 -0.36 8.98
N GLY A 62 30.08 0.48 7.94
CA GLY A 62 30.60 0.14 6.61
C GLY A 62 29.80 -0.95 5.88
N VAL A 63 28.58 -1.27 6.35
CA VAL A 63 27.73 -2.28 5.73
C VAL A 63 26.78 -1.60 4.73
N PRO A 64 26.79 -2.00 3.45
CA PRO A 64 25.93 -1.38 2.43
C PRO A 64 24.47 -1.81 2.59
N LEU A 65 23.55 -0.97 2.08
CA LEU A 65 22.16 -1.33 1.85
C LEU A 65 22.08 -2.29 0.64
N ILE A 66 21.64 -3.52 0.86
CA ILE A 66 21.59 -4.59 -0.16
C ILE A 66 20.22 -5.28 -0.27
N ASP A 67 19.23 -4.74 0.44
CA ASP A 67 17.85 -5.23 0.51
C ASP A 67 16.85 -4.23 -0.12
N GLY A 68 17.35 -3.29 -0.91
CA GLY A 68 16.57 -2.37 -1.73
C GLY A 68 16.35 -1.00 -1.09
N GLY A 69 17.02 -0.68 0.03
CA GLY A 69 16.94 0.63 0.67
C GLY A 69 17.30 1.79 -0.26
N THR A 70 18.34 1.63 -1.09
CA THR A 70 18.75 2.65 -2.08
C THR A 70 17.76 2.86 -3.22
N ILE A 71 16.81 1.93 -3.40
CA ILE A 71 15.81 1.98 -4.47
C ILE A 71 14.47 2.49 -3.93
N ARG A 72 14.02 1.96 -2.79
CA ARG A 72 12.70 2.27 -2.23
C ARG A 72 12.67 3.55 -1.41
N LEU A 73 13.71 3.81 -0.61
CA LEU A 73 13.73 4.99 0.26
C LEU A 73 13.58 6.29 -0.55
N PRO A 74 14.36 6.53 -1.64
CA PRO A 74 14.18 7.75 -2.46
C PRO A 74 12.82 7.84 -3.16
N LYS A 75 12.19 6.70 -3.51
CA LYS A 75 10.84 6.68 -4.10
C LYS A 75 9.76 7.06 -3.09
N LEU A 76 9.96 6.73 -1.81
CA LEU A 76 9.01 7.02 -0.74
C LEU A 76 9.11 8.47 -0.25
N ILE A 77 10.32 8.97 -0.03
CA ILE A 77 10.54 10.24 0.70
C ILE A 77 11.25 11.32 -0.13
N GLY A 78 11.44 11.05 -1.43
CA GLY A 78 12.22 11.89 -2.31
C GLY A 78 13.72 11.71 -2.13
N ARG A 79 14.48 12.06 -3.18
CA ARG A 79 15.94 11.87 -3.21
C ARG A 79 16.67 12.65 -2.12
N SER A 80 16.25 13.87 -1.80
CA SER A 80 16.96 14.74 -0.85
C SER A 80 16.98 14.15 0.56
N ALA A 81 15.79 13.84 1.11
CA ALA A 81 15.68 13.27 2.46
C ALA A 81 16.32 11.87 2.54
N ALA A 82 16.18 11.06 1.49
CA ALA A 82 16.84 9.77 1.42
C ALA A 82 18.37 9.89 1.44
N MET A 83 18.94 10.83 0.70
CA MET A 83 20.40 11.05 0.69
C MET A 83 20.91 11.54 2.04
N ASP A 84 20.19 12.42 2.73
CA ASP A 84 20.52 12.82 4.09
C ASP A 84 20.62 11.58 5.00
N MET A 85 19.57 10.77 5.08
CA MET A 85 19.58 9.54 5.89
C MET A 85 20.68 8.54 5.49
N ILE A 86 20.89 8.31 4.19
CA ILE A 86 21.86 7.31 3.67
C ILE A 86 23.31 7.73 3.89
N LEU A 87 23.62 9.03 3.71
CA LEU A 87 24.98 9.54 3.85
C LEU A 87 25.36 9.74 5.32
N THR A 88 24.46 10.34 6.11
CA THR A 88 24.75 10.65 7.52
C THR A 88 24.58 9.43 8.42
N GLY A 89 23.67 8.51 8.08
CA GLY A 89 23.28 7.43 8.98
C GLY A 89 22.59 7.91 10.26
N ARG A 90 22.10 9.17 10.30
CA ARG A 90 21.48 9.76 11.49
C ARG A 90 20.18 9.05 11.87
N SER A 91 19.78 9.21 13.13
CA SER A 91 18.45 8.83 13.59
C SER A 91 17.40 9.83 13.08
N VAL A 92 16.23 9.29 12.76
CA VAL A 92 15.01 10.02 12.37
C VAL A 92 13.90 9.57 13.30
N THR A 93 13.23 10.53 13.95
CA THR A 93 12.09 10.24 14.83
C THR A 93 10.85 9.89 14.03
N ALA A 94 9.88 9.22 14.64
CA ALA A 94 8.60 8.91 14.00
C ALA A 94 7.86 10.16 13.49
N GLN A 95 7.90 11.26 14.26
CA GLN A 95 7.30 12.54 13.90
C GLN A 95 7.97 13.13 12.65
N GLU A 96 9.29 13.13 12.62
CA GLU A 96 10.05 13.61 11.46
C GLU A 96 9.79 12.73 10.24
N ALA A 97 9.85 11.39 10.42
CA ALA A 97 9.57 10.41 9.38
C ALA A 97 8.14 10.56 8.80
N HIS A 98 7.16 10.94 9.61
CA HIS A 98 5.81 11.23 9.18
C HIS A 98 5.73 12.50 8.31
N SER A 99 6.52 13.54 8.64
CA SER A 99 6.52 14.82 7.91
C SER A 99 6.89 14.69 6.43
N PHE A 100 7.76 13.72 6.08
CA PHE A 100 8.15 13.40 4.70
C PHE A 100 7.62 12.05 4.20
N ARG A 101 6.54 11.54 4.82
CA ARG A 101 5.78 10.34 4.39
C ARG A 101 6.54 9.01 4.42
N LEU A 102 7.66 8.93 5.13
CA LEU A 102 8.21 7.63 5.49
C LEU A 102 7.25 6.88 6.40
N VAL A 103 6.67 7.55 7.40
CA VAL A 103 5.57 6.99 8.21
C VAL A 103 4.24 7.48 7.64
N ASN A 104 3.30 6.57 7.41
CA ASN A 104 1.97 6.90 6.89
C ASN A 104 1.01 7.29 8.02
N LEU A 105 1.11 6.61 9.16
CA LEU A 105 0.26 6.82 10.33
C LEU A 105 1.13 6.88 11.60
N LEU A 106 1.10 8.02 12.28
CA LEU A 106 1.72 8.18 13.60
C LEU A 106 0.68 7.81 14.67
N ALA A 107 0.73 6.58 15.15
CA ALA A 107 -0.24 6.01 16.09
C ALA A 107 0.34 4.74 16.74
N THR A 108 -0.21 4.34 17.88
CA THR A 108 0.21 3.13 18.61
C THR A 108 -0.05 1.86 17.80
N PRO A 109 0.98 1.07 17.48
CA PRO A 109 0.84 -0.30 16.98
C PRO A 109 0.69 -1.29 18.16
N PRO A 110 0.15 -2.51 17.92
CA PRO A 110 -0.26 -3.08 16.65
C PRO A 110 -1.71 -2.78 16.24
N GLU A 111 -2.55 -2.24 17.13
CA GLU A 111 -4.01 -2.15 16.94
C GLU A 111 -4.37 -1.33 15.71
N THR A 112 -3.71 -0.20 15.51
CA THR A 112 -3.92 0.67 14.34
C THR A 112 -3.57 -0.05 13.04
N ALA A 113 -2.49 -0.83 13.03
CA ALA A 113 -2.08 -1.61 11.86
C ALA A 113 -3.08 -2.74 11.55
N LEU A 114 -3.60 -3.43 12.58
CA LEU A 114 -4.63 -4.45 12.43
C LEU A 114 -5.96 -3.87 11.95
N ALA A 115 -6.37 -2.70 12.47
CA ALA A 115 -7.55 -1.99 12.01
C ALA A 115 -7.43 -1.61 10.53
N ALA A 116 -6.28 -1.09 10.11
CA ALA A 116 -6.01 -0.80 8.70
C ALA A 116 -6.04 -2.07 7.84
N ALA A 117 -5.44 -3.18 8.31
CA ALA A 117 -5.47 -4.45 7.59
C ALA A 117 -6.90 -4.99 7.41
N ASN A 118 -7.73 -4.92 8.46
CA ASN A 118 -9.14 -5.32 8.41
C ASN A 118 -9.95 -4.44 7.45
N MET A 119 -9.70 -3.13 7.45
CA MET A 119 -10.30 -2.21 6.49
C MET A 119 -9.93 -2.61 5.05
N LEU A 120 -8.64 -2.81 4.76
CA LEU A 120 -8.18 -3.22 3.42
C LEU A 120 -8.76 -4.58 2.99
N ALA A 121 -8.92 -5.52 3.93
CA ALA A 121 -9.52 -6.82 3.66
C ALA A 121 -11.02 -6.73 3.28
N SER A 122 -11.70 -5.67 3.71
CA SER A 122 -13.12 -5.44 3.39
C SER A 122 -13.38 -4.87 1.98
N HIS A 123 -12.33 -4.32 1.34
CA HIS A 123 -12.41 -3.74 0.00
C HIS A 123 -12.51 -4.80 -1.11
N PRO A 124 -12.97 -4.43 -2.32
CA PRO A 124 -12.92 -5.30 -3.49
C PRO A 124 -11.47 -5.74 -3.77
N GLN A 125 -11.18 -7.02 -3.55
CA GLN A 125 -9.81 -7.51 -3.47
C GLN A 125 -9.13 -7.55 -4.82
N ARG A 126 -9.84 -7.89 -5.91
CA ARG A 126 -9.24 -7.90 -7.25
C ARG A 126 -8.83 -6.49 -7.69
N CYS A 127 -9.69 -5.50 -7.46
CA CYS A 127 -9.43 -4.11 -7.81
C CYS A 127 -8.20 -3.57 -7.07
N MET A 128 -8.22 -3.61 -5.74
CA MET A 128 -7.12 -3.09 -4.92
C MET A 128 -5.78 -3.77 -5.23
N ARG A 129 -5.77 -5.10 -5.46
CA ARG A 129 -4.53 -5.82 -5.76
C ARG A 129 -4.01 -5.54 -7.17
N SER A 130 -4.91 -5.32 -8.13
CA SER A 130 -4.60 -4.90 -9.50
C SER A 130 -3.89 -3.53 -9.49
N ASP A 131 -4.50 -2.55 -8.82
CA ASP A 131 -3.95 -1.19 -8.73
C ASP A 131 -2.57 -1.20 -8.06
N ARG A 132 -2.47 -1.93 -6.94
CA ARG A 132 -1.20 -2.12 -6.23
C ARG A 132 -0.14 -2.76 -7.13
N ARG A 133 -0.50 -3.78 -7.92
CA ARG A 133 0.44 -4.45 -8.82
C ARG A 133 0.96 -3.49 -9.90
N SER A 134 0.07 -2.67 -10.45
CA SER A 134 0.42 -1.66 -11.46
C SER A 134 1.50 -0.69 -10.96
N VAL A 135 1.42 -0.25 -9.69
CA VAL A 135 2.44 0.62 -9.07
C VAL A 135 3.84 -0.02 -9.05
N TYR A 136 3.94 -1.34 -8.93
CA TYR A 136 5.24 -2.04 -8.92
C TYR A 136 5.80 -2.29 -10.32
N ASP A 137 4.93 -2.46 -11.32
CA ASP A 137 5.30 -2.87 -12.69
C ASP A 137 5.61 -1.66 -13.60
N VAL A 138 6.04 -0.52 -13.05
CA VAL A 138 6.36 0.70 -13.82
C VAL A 138 7.82 0.65 -14.30
N ASP A 139 8.04 0.34 -15.58
CA ASP A 139 9.36 0.45 -16.23
C ASP A 139 9.52 1.76 -17.02
N SER A 140 8.43 2.26 -17.62
CA SER A 140 8.34 3.55 -18.32
C SER A 140 6.88 4.03 -18.27
N GLU A 141 6.63 5.34 -18.30
CA GLU A 141 5.29 5.92 -18.17
C GLU A 141 4.30 5.39 -19.24
N ARG A 142 4.73 5.34 -20.51
CA ARG A 142 3.91 4.83 -21.62
C ARG A 142 3.65 3.32 -21.52
N GLY A 143 4.64 2.53 -21.12
CA GLY A 143 4.46 1.08 -20.89
C GLY A 143 3.62 0.77 -19.67
N ALA A 144 3.69 1.62 -18.64
CA ALA A 144 2.92 1.48 -17.41
C ALA A 144 1.43 1.76 -17.60
N MET A 145 1.04 2.81 -18.35
CA MET A 145 -0.38 3.09 -18.63
C MET A 145 -1.06 1.96 -19.42
N GLN A 146 -0.37 1.35 -20.39
CA GLN A 146 -0.91 0.22 -21.14
C GLN A 146 -1.13 -1.00 -20.24
N ARG A 147 -0.16 -1.31 -19.35
CA ARG A 147 -0.28 -2.39 -18.37
C ARG A 147 -1.36 -2.12 -17.32
N GLU A 148 -1.46 -0.89 -16.82
CA GLU A 148 -2.53 -0.46 -15.91
C GLU A 148 -3.90 -0.69 -16.54
N PHE A 149 -4.07 -0.30 -17.80
CA PHE A 149 -5.31 -0.50 -18.55
C PHE A 149 -5.65 -1.99 -18.70
N GLU A 150 -4.68 -2.82 -19.07
CA GLU A 150 -4.88 -4.28 -19.20
C GLU A 150 -5.32 -4.91 -17.88
N LEU A 151 -4.60 -4.63 -16.79
CA LEU A 151 -4.93 -5.09 -15.44
C LEU A 151 -6.31 -4.58 -14.99
N GLY A 152 -6.61 -3.30 -15.21
CA GLY A 152 -7.91 -2.70 -14.89
C GLY A 152 -9.06 -3.33 -15.66
N MET A 153 -8.88 -3.66 -16.94
CA MET A 153 -9.91 -4.31 -17.76
C MET A 153 -10.22 -5.74 -17.29
N GLU A 154 -9.26 -6.46 -16.72
CA GLU A 154 -9.52 -7.76 -16.09
C GLU A 154 -10.45 -7.62 -14.87
N VAL A 155 -10.23 -6.60 -14.05
CA VAL A 155 -11.09 -6.29 -12.89
C VAL A 155 -12.49 -5.89 -13.34
N LEU A 156 -12.62 -5.00 -14.32
CA LEU A 156 -13.93 -4.55 -14.83
C LEU A 156 -14.75 -5.69 -15.44
N LYS A 157 -14.10 -6.71 -16.00
CA LYS A 157 -14.76 -7.92 -16.50
C LYS A 157 -15.14 -8.91 -15.40
N SER A 158 -14.64 -8.73 -14.17
CA SER A 158 -14.85 -9.68 -13.07
C SER A 158 -16.26 -9.63 -12.49
N GLN A 159 -16.71 -10.76 -11.92
CA GLN A 159 -18.00 -10.83 -11.23
C GLN A 159 -18.01 -9.95 -9.96
N GLU A 160 -16.90 -9.89 -9.23
CA GLU A 160 -16.76 -9.06 -8.03
C GLU A 160 -17.08 -7.59 -8.30
N PHE A 161 -16.63 -7.05 -9.44
CA PHE A 161 -16.96 -5.67 -9.84
C PHE A 161 -18.46 -5.49 -10.11
N ARG A 162 -19.08 -6.42 -10.87
CA ARG A 162 -20.51 -6.33 -11.23
C ARG A 162 -21.40 -6.36 -9.99
N ASP A 163 -21.11 -7.24 -9.04
CA ASP A 163 -21.89 -7.38 -7.81
C ASP A 163 -21.82 -6.08 -6.98
N ARG A 164 -20.62 -5.51 -6.83
CA ARG A 164 -20.41 -4.26 -6.07
C ARG A 164 -21.06 -3.04 -6.71
N VAL A 165 -21.02 -2.92 -8.03
CA VAL A 165 -21.71 -1.83 -8.75
C VAL A 165 -23.22 -1.97 -8.60
N THR A 166 -23.75 -3.20 -8.68
CA THR A 166 -25.18 -3.48 -8.48
C THR A 166 -25.63 -3.06 -7.09
N ASP A 167 -24.87 -3.44 -6.05
CA ASP A 167 -25.13 -3.04 -4.67
C ASP A 167 -25.07 -1.51 -4.49
N PHE A 168 -24.08 -0.85 -5.10
CA PHE A 168 -23.95 0.61 -5.06
C PHE A 168 -25.17 1.31 -5.69
N LEU A 169 -25.59 0.86 -6.88
CA LEU A 169 -26.76 1.42 -7.58
C LEU A 169 -28.09 1.14 -6.83
N ALA A 170 -28.19 0.01 -6.15
CA ALA A 170 -29.34 -0.32 -5.30
C ALA A 170 -29.41 0.56 -4.05
N ARG A 171 -28.26 0.91 -3.45
CA ARG A 171 -28.15 1.77 -2.27
C ARG A 171 -28.35 3.26 -2.57
N ASP A 172 -27.94 3.74 -3.74
CA ASP A 172 -27.98 5.17 -4.11
C ASP A 172 -29.37 5.65 -4.60
N GLY A 173 -30.42 4.80 -4.57
CA GLY A 173 -31.79 5.21 -4.89
C GLY A 173 -32.04 5.70 -6.33
N ARG A 174 -31.02 5.77 -7.19
CA ARG A 174 -31.15 6.19 -8.60
C ARG A 174 -31.85 5.17 -9.49
N SER A 175 -32.01 3.93 -9.03
CA SER A 175 -32.83 2.91 -9.70
C SER A 175 -34.32 3.30 -9.74
N LYS A 176 -34.84 3.97 -8.69
CA LYS A 176 -36.25 4.42 -8.67
C LYS A 176 -36.54 5.62 -9.60
N ARG A 177 -35.52 6.39 -10.00
CA ARG A 177 -35.72 7.57 -10.87
C ARG A 177 -35.77 7.22 -12.36
N MET A 178 -35.14 6.13 -12.79
CA MET A 178 -35.25 5.66 -14.17
C MET A 178 -36.54 4.88 -14.46
N GLY A 179 -37.06 4.13 -13.48
CA GLY A 179 -38.37 3.47 -13.59
C GLY A 179 -39.55 4.44 -13.67
N LEU A 180 -39.46 5.61 -13.01
CA LEU A 180 -40.53 6.61 -12.99
C LEU A 180 -40.62 7.43 -14.30
N ILE A 181 -39.49 7.65 -14.99
CA ILE A 181 -39.45 8.35 -16.28
C ILE A 181 -39.96 7.45 -17.41
N ALA A 182 -39.65 6.14 -17.37
CA ALA A 182 -40.19 5.17 -18.33
C ALA A 182 -41.70 4.92 -18.16
N ALA A 183 -42.23 5.01 -16.93
CA ALA A 183 -43.66 4.85 -16.67
C ALA A 183 -44.50 6.07 -17.08
N LYS A 184 -43.96 7.30 -17.02
CA LYS A 184 -44.68 8.53 -17.43
C LYS A 184 -44.81 8.72 -18.95
N ASN A 185 -43.96 8.07 -19.76
CA ASN A 185 -44.05 8.14 -21.23
C ASN A 185 -44.92 7.04 -21.87
N LYS A 186 -45.47 6.10 -21.08
CA LYS A 186 -46.43 5.09 -21.57
C LYS A 186 -47.90 5.47 -21.36
N SER A 187 -48.18 6.60 -20.72
CA SER A 187 -49.54 7.11 -20.48
C SER A 187 -49.90 8.30 -21.37
N SER A 188 -49.20 8.50 -22.49
CA SER A 188 -49.40 9.63 -23.42
C SER A 188 -49.33 9.24 -24.90
N LEU A 189 -49.52 7.97 -25.22
CA LEU A 189 -49.78 7.46 -26.56
C LEU A 189 -51.01 6.55 -26.51
#